data_AF-A0A0K9Z0Z4-F1
#
_entry.id   AF-A0A0K9Z0Z4-F1
#
_cell.length_a   1.000
_cell.length_b   1.000
_cell.length_c   1.000
_cell.angle_alpha   90.00
_cell.angle_beta   90.00
_cell.angle_gamma   90.00
#
_symmetry.space_group_name_H-M   'P 1'
#
loop_
_entity.id
_entity.type
_entity.pdbx_description
1 polymer ?
#
loop_
_entity_poly.entity_id
_entity_poly.type
_entity_poly.pdbx_seq_one_letter_code
_entity_poly.pdbx_strand_id
1 'polypeptide(L)'
;MSNEKHKQAYADMNDLNDAASAFFRIPVFFSHQNLFTLGPSQPPLSQEQLFIIRLFKEIQKVLLFPRTIPNTDQYPNTTLENIRTMINSSYGTIAALLKPTRATGQGEPYSPFLQIEPSMSLQYGLPLILVKQDTISAGGIWGDAGPLAPYTPLTWHSSTGVTVNEFFESVQWKEALQNWAGQVRSGYFIQTGPEYKYSCND
;
A
#
# COMPACT_ATOMS: atom_id res chain seq x y z
N MET A 1 31.34 -10.10 -33.99
CA MET A 1 31.89 -10.48 -32.67
C MET A 1 31.85 -9.37 -31.61
N SER A 2 32.10 -8.09 -31.92
CA SER A 2 32.06 -7.01 -30.89
C SER A 2 30.64 -6.65 -30.42
N ASN A 3 29.67 -6.56 -31.33
CA ASN A 3 28.30 -6.11 -31.00
C ASN A 3 27.54 -7.09 -30.06
N GLU A 4 27.84 -8.37 -30.17
CA GLU A 4 27.22 -9.44 -29.38
C GLU A 4 27.76 -9.47 -27.96
N LYS A 5 29.06 -9.19 -27.77
CA LYS A 5 29.67 -9.00 -26.44
C LYS A 5 29.13 -7.77 -25.73
N HIS A 6 28.89 -6.67 -26.45
CA HIS A 6 28.27 -5.48 -25.86
C HIS A 6 26.82 -5.74 -25.45
N LYS A 7 26.03 -6.43 -26.29
CA LYS A 7 24.65 -6.81 -25.96
C LYS A 7 24.59 -7.73 -24.73
N GLN A 8 25.49 -8.70 -24.64
CA GLN A 8 25.60 -9.57 -23.48
C GLN A 8 25.99 -8.78 -22.22
N ALA A 9 26.97 -7.88 -22.30
CA ALA A 9 27.37 -7.05 -21.15
C ALA A 9 26.24 -6.12 -20.66
N TYR A 10 25.40 -5.58 -21.55
CA TYR A 10 24.22 -4.82 -21.17
C TYR A 10 23.13 -5.69 -20.52
N ALA A 11 22.95 -6.92 -21.01
CA ALA A 11 22.04 -7.89 -20.39
C ALA A 11 22.52 -8.29 -19.00
N ASP A 12 23.81 -8.63 -18.85
CA ASP A 12 24.42 -8.97 -17.57
C ASP A 12 24.37 -7.81 -16.57
N MET A 13 24.52 -6.56 -17.04
CA MET A 13 24.42 -5.37 -16.19
C MET A 13 22.97 -5.06 -15.80
N ASN A 14 21.99 -5.36 -16.66
CA ASN A 14 20.57 -5.31 -16.29
C ASN A 14 20.23 -6.42 -15.31
N ASP A 15 20.70 -7.66 -15.51
CA ASP A 15 20.50 -8.78 -14.58
C ASP A 15 21.15 -8.49 -13.22
N LEU A 16 22.34 -7.89 -13.19
CA LEU A 16 22.98 -7.44 -11.96
C LEU A 16 22.18 -6.33 -11.29
N ASN A 17 21.68 -5.35 -12.05
CA ASN A 17 20.82 -4.29 -11.51
C ASN A 17 19.48 -4.84 -11.01
N ASP A 18 18.89 -5.83 -11.70
CA ASP A 18 17.65 -6.46 -11.32
C ASP A 18 17.83 -7.32 -10.08
N ALA A 19 18.92 -8.11 -10.00
CA ALA A 19 19.31 -8.89 -8.83
C ALA A 19 19.67 -8.00 -7.63
N ALA A 20 20.38 -6.88 -7.87
CA ALA A 20 20.64 -5.88 -6.84
C ALA A 20 19.34 -5.15 -6.43
N SER A 21 18.40 -4.92 -7.36
CA SER A 21 17.09 -4.36 -7.05
C SER A 21 16.15 -5.37 -6.38
N ALA A 22 16.48 -6.66 -6.44
CA ALA A 22 15.85 -7.76 -5.76
C ALA A 22 16.36 -7.95 -4.32
N PHE A 23 16.99 -6.93 -3.72
CA PHE A 23 17.00 -6.79 -2.26
C PHE A 23 15.58 -7.08 -1.76
N PHE A 24 15.44 -8.24 -1.12
CA PHE A 24 14.18 -8.92 -0.77
C PHE A 24 13.03 -7.95 -0.52
N ARG A 25 12.26 -7.64 -1.57
CA ARG A 25 11.19 -6.65 -1.42
C ARG A 25 10.02 -7.35 -0.76
N ILE A 26 9.89 -7.15 0.55
CA ILE A 26 8.85 -7.79 1.35
C ILE A 26 7.49 -7.34 0.80
N PRO A 27 6.61 -8.28 0.39
CA PRO A 27 5.32 -7.94 -0.18
C PRO A 27 4.40 -7.36 0.89
N VAL A 28 3.78 -6.23 0.57
CA VAL A 28 2.75 -5.59 1.39
C VAL A 28 1.51 -5.35 0.53
N PHE A 29 0.34 -5.43 1.15
CA PHE A 29 -0.91 -5.14 0.48
C PHE A 29 -1.17 -3.63 0.49
N PHE A 30 -1.48 -3.07 -0.68
CA PHE A 30 -1.80 -1.66 -0.85
C PHE A 30 -3.24 -1.53 -1.36
N SER A 31 -4.15 -1.26 -0.43
CA SER A 31 -5.58 -1.07 -0.70
C SER A 31 -5.85 0.41 -0.99
N HIS A 32 -6.42 0.71 -2.15
CA HIS A 32 -6.75 2.08 -2.55
C HIS A 32 -7.87 2.09 -3.58
N GLN A 33 -8.55 3.23 -3.70
CA GLN A 33 -9.55 3.44 -4.75
C GLN A 33 -8.92 3.41 -6.14
N ASN A 34 -9.73 3.06 -7.14
CA ASN A 34 -9.29 3.15 -8.53
C ASN A 34 -8.95 4.61 -8.88
N LEU A 35 -7.78 4.84 -9.50
CA LEU A 35 -7.35 6.18 -9.91
C LEU A 35 -8.33 6.89 -10.85
N PHE A 36 -9.14 6.14 -11.62
CA PHE A 36 -10.19 6.72 -12.47
C PHE A 36 -11.37 7.30 -11.67
N THR A 37 -11.61 6.83 -10.44
CA THR A 37 -12.63 7.39 -9.55
C THR A 37 -12.11 8.64 -8.81
N LEU A 38 -10.78 8.78 -8.73
CA LEU A 38 -10.11 9.87 -8.04
C LEU A 38 -9.81 11.07 -8.96
N GLY A 39 -9.84 10.90 -10.27
CA GLY A 39 -9.53 12.00 -11.18
C GLY A 39 -9.55 11.61 -12.67
N PRO A 40 -9.04 12.50 -13.54
CA PRO A 40 -9.00 12.26 -14.98
C PRO A 40 -8.04 11.13 -15.36
N SER A 41 -8.30 10.45 -16.48
CA SER A 41 -7.45 9.37 -17.00
C SER A 41 -6.13 9.85 -17.59
N GLN A 42 -5.98 11.15 -17.82
CA GLN A 42 -4.82 11.79 -18.41
C GLN A 42 -4.41 13.03 -17.60
N PRO A 43 -3.13 13.45 -17.67
CA PRO A 43 -2.68 14.66 -17.00
C PRO A 43 -3.45 15.92 -17.45
N PRO A 44 -3.58 16.93 -16.56
CA PRO A 44 -3.07 16.98 -15.19
C PRO A 44 -3.87 16.08 -14.24
N LEU A 45 -3.15 15.35 -13.36
CA LEU A 45 -3.75 14.46 -12.36
C LEU A 45 -4.34 15.27 -11.19
N SER A 46 -5.39 14.74 -10.56
CA SER A 46 -5.97 15.31 -9.34
C SER A 46 -5.02 15.18 -8.14
N GLN A 47 -5.26 15.94 -7.07
CA GLN A 47 -4.48 15.83 -5.83
C GLN A 47 -4.65 14.44 -5.21
N GLU A 48 -5.84 13.85 -5.29
CA GLU A 48 -6.11 12.50 -4.79
C GLU A 48 -5.33 11.43 -5.57
N GLN A 49 -5.24 11.56 -6.90
CA GLN A 49 -4.39 10.67 -7.71
C GLN A 49 -2.92 10.83 -7.35
N LEU A 50 -2.45 12.06 -7.19
CA LEU A 50 -1.07 12.36 -6.77
C LEU A 50 -0.78 11.82 -5.37
N PHE A 51 -1.77 11.84 -4.46
CA PHE A 51 -1.66 11.29 -3.12
C PHE A 51 -1.42 9.79 -3.16
N ILE A 52 -2.22 9.03 -3.90
CA ILE A 52 -2.04 7.56 -4.05
C ILE A 52 -0.68 7.24 -4.68
N ILE A 53 -0.30 7.97 -5.74
CA ILE A 53 1.01 7.78 -6.41
C ILE A 53 2.16 8.09 -5.45
N ARG A 54 2.04 9.15 -4.64
CA ARG A 54 3.05 9.51 -3.65
C ARG A 54 3.12 8.47 -2.53
N LEU A 55 1.98 8.02 -2.00
CA LEU A 55 1.90 6.96 -1.00
C LEU A 55 2.60 5.68 -1.45
N PHE A 56 2.34 5.24 -2.69
CA PHE A 56 3.03 4.11 -3.31
C PHE A 56 4.55 4.29 -3.29
N LYS A 57 5.04 5.48 -3.65
CA LYS A 57 6.48 5.80 -3.63
C LYS A 57 7.04 5.82 -2.20
N GLU A 58 6.30 6.30 -1.21
CA GLU A 58 6.75 6.27 0.19
C GLU A 58 6.94 4.84 0.71
N ILE A 59 6.05 3.90 0.32
CA ILE A 59 6.21 2.47 0.64
C ILE A 59 7.48 1.91 -0.02
N GLN A 60 7.73 2.25 -1.29
CA GLN A 60 8.94 1.80 -1.99
C GLN A 60 10.23 2.38 -1.37
N LYS A 61 10.20 3.62 -0.88
CA LYS A 61 11.36 4.25 -0.21
C LYS A 61 11.80 3.49 1.04
N VAL A 62 10.89 2.81 1.72
CA VAL A 62 11.23 1.92 2.85
C VAL A 62 11.50 0.48 2.40
N LEU A 63 11.82 0.26 1.12
CA LEU A 63 12.21 -1.04 0.56
C LEU A 63 11.15 -2.13 0.70
N LEU A 64 9.87 -1.74 0.72
CA LEU A 64 8.73 -2.67 0.72
C LEU A 64 8.08 -2.70 -0.66
N PHE A 65 7.44 -3.83 -0.99
CA PHE A 65 6.81 -4.03 -2.31
C PHE A 65 5.29 -3.92 -2.23
N PRO A 66 4.70 -2.74 -2.53
CA PRO A 66 3.25 -2.60 -2.55
C PRO A 66 2.64 -3.40 -3.71
N ARG A 67 1.71 -4.28 -3.37
CA ARG A 67 0.88 -5.04 -4.31
C ARG A 67 -0.56 -4.58 -4.16
N THR A 68 -1.21 -4.33 -5.28
CA THR A 68 -2.63 -3.96 -5.33
C THR A 68 -3.37 -4.96 -6.21
N ILE A 69 -4.66 -5.11 -5.98
CA ILE A 69 -5.52 -5.90 -6.85
C ILE A 69 -5.86 -5.03 -8.07
N PRO A 70 -5.80 -5.54 -9.31
CA PRO A 70 -6.17 -4.77 -10.49
C PRO A 70 -7.58 -4.19 -10.33
N ASN A 71 -7.68 -2.86 -10.32
CA ASN A 71 -8.91 -2.04 -10.31
C ASN A 71 -10.16 -2.75 -9.78
N THR A 72 -10.25 -2.83 -8.44
CA THR A 72 -11.36 -3.41 -7.67
C THR A 72 -12.74 -2.85 -8.04
N ASP A 73 -12.79 -1.62 -8.60
CA ASP A 73 -14.03 -0.97 -9.07
C ASP A 73 -14.48 -1.41 -10.47
N GLN A 74 -13.62 -2.03 -11.28
CA GLN A 74 -13.91 -2.39 -12.67
C GLN A 74 -13.93 -3.90 -12.93
N TYR A 75 -13.49 -4.71 -11.97
CA TYR A 75 -13.48 -6.17 -12.11
C TYR A 75 -14.71 -6.81 -11.44
N PRO A 76 -15.67 -7.35 -12.22
CA PRO A 76 -16.80 -8.09 -11.67
C PRO A 76 -16.37 -9.41 -10.99
N ASN A 77 -15.12 -9.85 -11.21
CA ASN A 77 -14.55 -11.10 -10.69
C ASN A 77 -13.45 -10.88 -9.63
N THR A 78 -13.47 -9.75 -8.91
CA THR A 78 -12.62 -9.61 -7.72
C THR A 78 -13.23 -10.45 -6.60
N THR A 79 -12.96 -11.75 -6.61
CA THR A 79 -13.48 -12.67 -5.60
C THR A 79 -12.85 -12.33 -4.24
N LEU A 80 -13.62 -12.50 -3.16
CA LEU A 80 -13.09 -12.43 -1.80
C LEU A 80 -11.90 -13.39 -1.60
N GLU A 81 -11.82 -14.46 -2.40
CA GLU A 81 -10.70 -15.40 -2.44
C GLU A 81 -9.41 -14.75 -2.96
N ASN A 82 -9.50 -13.90 -3.99
CA ASN A 82 -8.34 -13.16 -4.50
C ASN A 82 -7.82 -12.15 -3.47
N ILE A 83 -8.73 -11.43 -2.80
CA ILE A 83 -8.40 -10.53 -1.69
C ILE A 83 -7.71 -11.32 -0.57
N ARG A 84 -8.31 -12.44 -0.13
CA ARG A 84 -7.72 -13.32 0.89
C ARG A 84 -6.34 -13.81 0.48
N THR A 85 -6.15 -14.24 -0.77
CA THR A 85 -4.86 -14.73 -1.27
C THR A 85 -3.79 -13.63 -1.26
N MET A 86 -4.16 -12.41 -1.64
CA MET A 86 -3.24 -11.27 -1.58
C MET A 86 -2.84 -10.93 -0.15
N ILE A 87 -3.80 -10.92 0.78
CA ILE A 87 -3.58 -10.69 2.21
C ILE A 87 -2.67 -11.79 2.80
N ASN A 88 -2.98 -13.06 2.55
CA ASN A 88 -2.22 -14.20 3.08
C ASN A 88 -0.76 -14.24 2.60
N SER A 89 -0.47 -13.66 1.43
CA SER A 89 0.88 -13.58 0.89
C SER A 89 1.59 -12.25 1.20
N SER A 90 0.97 -11.36 1.99
CA SER A 90 1.52 -10.05 2.38
C SER A 90 1.92 -10.06 3.85
N TYR A 91 2.88 -9.20 4.20
CA TYR A 91 3.40 -9.07 5.57
C TYR A 91 2.98 -7.77 6.26
N GLY A 92 2.22 -6.93 5.56
CA GLY A 92 1.70 -5.66 6.04
C GLY A 92 0.62 -5.14 5.11
N THR A 93 -0.17 -4.18 5.58
CA THR A 93 -1.18 -3.50 4.77
C THR A 93 -1.14 -1.98 5.00
N ILE A 94 -1.21 -1.22 3.92
CA ILE A 94 -1.60 0.18 3.95
C ILE A 94 -2.88 0.33 3.14
N ALA A 95 -3.89 0.96 3.72
CA ALA A 95 -5.13 1.28 3.02
C ALA A 95 -5.36 2.80 2.97
N ALA A 96 -5.80 3.29 1.82
CA ALA A 96 -6.11 4.70 1.59
C ALA A 96 -7.56 4.91 1.16
N LEU A 97 -8.25 5.83 1.84
CA LEU A 97 -9.61 6.26 1.51
C LEU A 97 -9.68 7.78 1.31
N LEU A 98 -9.76 8.18 0.07
CA LEU A 98 -9.88 9.57 -0.39
C LEU A 98 -11.31 9.85 -0.85
N LYS A 99 -11.65 11.12 -1.06
CA LYS A 99 -12.94 11.50 -1.62
C LYS A 99 -12.91 11.25 -3.14
N PRO A 100 -13.81 10.42 -3.69
CA PRO A 100 -13.84 10.26 -5.14
C PRO A 100 -14.36 11.53 -5.82
N THR A 101 -13.89 11.78 -7.03
CA THR A 101 -14.34 12.90 -7.87
C THR A 101 -15.54 12.53 -8.74
N ARG A 102 -15.86 11.23 -8.82
CA ARG A 102 -16.99 10.69 -9.56
C ARG A 102 -17.73 9.67 -8.68
N ALA A 103 -19.05 9.60 -8.83
CA ALA A 103 -19.83 8.58 -8.14
C ALA A 103 -19.35 7.18 -8.56
N THR A 104 -19.28 6.27 -7.59
CA THR A 104 -19.08 4.84 -7.91
C THR A 104 -20.30 4.32 -8.66
N GLY A 105 -20.13 3.27 -9.47
CA GLY A 105 -21.24 2.65 -10.20
C GLY A 105 -22.36 2.09 -9.30
N GLN A 106 -22.11 1.97 -7.99
CA GLN A 106 -23.04 1.45 -6.99
C GLN A 106 -23.79 2.54 -6.20
N GLY A 107 -23.50 3.82 -6.44
CA GLY A 107 -24.15 4.93 -5.73
C GLY A 107 -23.67 5.14 -4.28
N GLU A 108 -22.74 4.31 -3.80
CA GLU A 108 -22.06 4.45 -2.51
C GLU A 108 -20.88 5.43 -2.61
N PRO A 109 -20.52 6.13 -1.51
CA PRO A 109 -19.44 7.11 -1.51
C PRO A 109 -18.07 6.50 -1.82
N TYR A 110 -17.92 5.18 -1.71
CA TYR A 110 -16.73 4.41 -2.06
C TYR A 110 -17.12 2.94 -2.23
N SER A 111 -16.26 2.13 -2.84
CA SER A 111 -16.50 0.70 -3.04
C SER A 111 -16.47 -0.09 -1.73
N PRO A 112 -17.39 -1.06 -1.50
CA PRO A 112 -17.39 -1.92 -0.31
C PRO A 112 -16.05 -2.63 -0.05
N PHE A 113 -15.27 -2.90 -1.10
CA PHE A 113 -13.97 -3.53 -0.98
C PHE A 113 -12.99 -2.70 -0.14
N LEU A 114 -13.13 -1.37 -0.12
CA LEU A 114 -12.29 -0.48 0.69
C LEU A 114 -12.61 -0.56 2.19
N GLN A 115 -13.71 -1.20 2.57
CA GLN A 115 -13.96 -1.60 3.96
C GLN A 115 -13.45 -3.02 4.21
N ILE A 116 -13.72 -3.94 3.28
CA ILE A 116 -13.43 -5.37 3.43
C ILE A 116 -11.92 -5.63 3.46
N GLU A 117 -11.17 -5.06 2.53
CA GLU A 117 -9.72 -5.25 2.37
C GLU A 117 -8.92 -4.94 3.65
N PRO A 118 -8.97 -3.72 4.21
CA PRO A 118 -8.28 -3.43 5.47
C PRO A 118 -8.85 -4.21 6.66
N SER A 119 -10.16 -4.50 6.67
CA SER A 119 -10.77 -5.31 7.74
C SER A 119 -10.30 -6.76 7.74
N MET A 120 -10.11 -7.35 6.55
CA MET A 120 -9.56 -8.69 6.40
C MET A 120 -8.08 -8.73 6.78
N SER A 121 -7.30 -7.70 6.41
CA SER A 121 -5.90 -7.58 6.84
C SER A 121 -5.78 -7.47 8.35
N LEU A 122 -6.66 -6.68 8.98
CA LEU A 122 -6.74 -6.57 10.43
C LEU A 122 -7.07 -7.93 11.07
N GLN A 123 -8.08 -8.62 10.57
CA GLN A 123 -8.48 -9.95 11.08
C GLN A 123 -7.38 -11.01 10.90
N TYR A 124 -6.61 -10.93 9.82
CA TYR A 124 -5.46 -11.81 9.60
C TYR A 124 -4.27 -11.48 10.53
N GLY A 125 -4.26 -10.29 11.13
CA GLY A 125 -3.21 -9.85 12.06
C GLY A 125 -2.03 -9.15 11.38
N LEU A 126 -2.22 -8.59 10.19
CA LEU A 126 -1.17 -7.81 9.53
C LEU A 126 -0.99 -6.43 10.21
N PRO A 127 0.26 -5.94 10.32
CA PRO A 127 0.51 -4.53 10.59
C PRO A 127 -0.27 -3.64 9.60
N LEU A 128 -1.08 -2.72 10.12
CA LEU A 128 -2.03 -1.93 9.34
C LEU A 128 -1.81 -0.43 9.53
N ILE A 129 -1.62 0.30 8.42
CA ILE A 129 -1.79 1.75 8.36
C ILE A 129 -3.08 2.05 7.61
N LEU A 130 -3.89 2.96 8.18
CA LEU A 130 -5.05 3.52 7.52
C LEU A 130 -4.80 5.00 7.26
N VAL A 131 -5.06 5.45 6.05
CA VAL A 131 -4.98 6.85 5.65
C VAL A 131 -6.31 7.28 5.07
N LYS A 132 -6.89 8.38 5.54
CA LYS A 132 -8.12 8.92 4.97
C LYS A 132 -8.05 10.41 4.68
N GLN A 133 -8.84 10.87 3.72
CA GLN A 133 -9.06 12.30 3.50
C GLN A 133 -10.11 12.82 4.49
N ASP A 134 -9.92 14.03 4.99
CA ASP A 134 -10.85 14.69 5.93
C ASP A 134 -12.25 14.99 5.34
N THR A 135 -12.36 15.10 4.02
CA THR A 135 -13.61 15.44 3.33
C THR A 135 -14.52 14.23 3.06
N ILE A 136 -14.12 13.03 3.46
CA ILE A 136 -14.94 11.82 3.38
C ILE A 136 -15.30 11.31 4.77
N SER A 137 -16.58 10.98 4.96
CA SER A 137 -17.08 10.34 6.17
C SER A 137 -17.21 8.85 5.91
N ALA A 138 -16.55 8.05 6.75
CA ALA A 138 -16.55 6.59 6.66
C ALA A 138 -16.47 5.97 8.06
N GLY A 139 -17.52 5.22 8.44
CA GLY A 139 -17.54 4.42 9.65
C GLY A 139 -16.76 3.11 9.50
N GLY A 140 -17.02 2.15 10.38
CA GLY A 140 -16.37 0.83 10.34
C GLY A 140 -14.88 0.96 10.64
N ILE A 141 -14.02 0.36 9.81
CA ILE A 141 -12.56 0.36 9.98
C ILE A 141 -11.92 1.77 9.86
N TRP A 142 -12.65 2.77 9.32
CA TRP A 142 -12.15 4.13 9.13
C TRP A 142 -12.49 5.11 10.27
N GLY A 143 -13.20 4.66 11.30
CA GLY A 143 -13.20 5.31 12.62
C GLY A 143 -14.22 6.43 12.86
N ASP A 144 -15.00 6.85 11.86
CA ASP A 144 -16.00 7.91 12.08
C ASP A 144 -17.24 7.43 12.86
N ALA A 145 -17.37 6.11 13.09
CA ALA A 145 -18.47 5.52 13.86
C ALA A 145 -18.13 5.26 15.34
N GLY A 146 -16.90 5.56 15.79
CA GLY A 146 -16.46 5.36 17.19
C GLY A 146 -14.97 5.06 17.33
N PRO A 147 -14.43 5.08 18.57
CA PRO A 147 -13.02 4.83 18.82
C PRO A 147 -12.61 3.41 18.42
N LEU A 148 -11.71 3.31 17.45
CA LEU A 148 -11.18 2.04 16.93
C LEU A 148 -9.86 1.64 17.59
N ALA A 149 -9.75 1.75 18.91
CA ALA A 149 -8.49 1.40 19.58
C ALA A 149 -8.05 -0.04 19.20
N PRO A 150 -6.80 -0.26 18.75
CA PRO A 150 -5.68 0.69 18.72
C PRO A 150 -5.46 1.45 17.40
N TYR A 151 -6.26 1.25 16.36
CA TYR A 151 -6.03 1.79 15.02
C TYR A 151 -6.75 3.13 14.79
N THR A 152 -5.99 4.22 14.79
CA THR A 152 -6.49 5.55 14.40
C THR A 152 -6.00 5.89 13.00
N PRO A 153 -6.88 6.13 12.02
CA PRO A 153 -6.45 6.53 10.68
C PRO A 153 -5.70 7.85 10.67
N LEU A 154 -4.60 7.91 9.93
CA LEU A 154 -3.93 9.15 9.60
C LEU A 154 -4.83 9.96 8.67
N THR A 155 -5.16 11.19 9.06
CA THR A 155 -6.08 12.03 8.28
C THR A 155 -5.28 13.04 7.48
N TRP A 156 -5.48 13.05 6.16
CA TRP A 156 -5.01 14.11 5.29
C TRP A 156 -6.05 15.25 5.28
N HIS A 157 -5.65 16.39 5.88
CA HIS A 157 -6.50 17.57 6.03
C HIS A 157 -6.54 18.44 4.76
N SER A 158 -7.03 17.86 3.67
CA SER A 158 -7.13 18.53 2.37
C SER A 158 -8.02 19.78 2.40
N SER A 159 -9.06 19.80 3.25
CA SER A 159 -9.98 20.93 3.36
C SER A 159 -9.36 22.17 3.99
N THR A 160 -8.26 22.01 4.75
CA THR A 160 -7.54 23.11 5.40
C THR A 160 -6.35 23.59 4.58
N GLY A 161 -6.20 23.13 3.33
CA GLY A 161 -5.13 23.52 2.42
C GLY A 161 -3.82 22.75 2.55
N VAL A 162 -3.77 21.68 3.36
CA VAL A 162 -2.57 20.82 3.46
C VAL A 162 -2.35 20.09 2.14
N THR A 163 -1.21 20.35 1.52
CA THR A 163 -0.80 19.71 0.27
C THR A 163 -0.39 18.25 0.47
N VAL A 164 -0.36 17.49 -0.62
CA VAL A 164 0.13 16.10 -0.62
C VAL A 164 1.55 16.01 -0.06
N ASN A 165 2.44 16.93 -0.44
CA ASN A 165 3.83 16.91 0.03
C ASN A 165 3.93 17.20 1.53
N GLU A 166 3.21 18.20 2.03
CA GLU A 166 3.21 18.53 3.47
C GLU A 166 2.73 17.35 4.32
N PHE A 167 1.71 16.61 3.87
CA PHE A 167 1.26 15.39 4.55
C PHE A 167 2.40 14.36 4.66
N PHE A 168 3.09 14.05 3.56
CA PHE A 168 4.16 13.04 3.55
C PHE A 168 5.48 13.54 4.16
N GLU A 169 5.63 14.85 4.38
CA GLU A 169 6.76 15.44 5.10
C GLU A 169 6.50 15.57 6.60
N SER A 170 5.25 15.39 7.04
CA SER A 170 4.85 15.43 8.44
C SER A 170 5.58 14.38 9.30
N VAL A 171 5.80 14.72 10.56
CA VAL A 171 6.41 13.82 11.55
C VAL A 171 5.50 12.60 11.77
N GLN A 172 4.19 12.83 11.85
CA GLN A 172 3.18 11.81 12.07
C GLN A 172 3.23 10.72 10.99
N TRP A 173 3.32 11.11 9.71
CA TRP A 173 3.49 10.15 8.61
C TRP A 173 4.80 9.37 8.73
N LYS A 174 5.91 10.08 8.94
CA LYS A 174 7.25 9.47 9.00
C LYS A 174 7.36 8.46 10.14
N GLU A 175 6.87 8.79 11.32
CA GLU A 175 6.87 7.90 12.48
C GLU A 175 6.00 6.66 12.24
N ALA A 176 4.76 6.86 11.76
CA ALA A 176 3.85 5.76 11.45
C ALA A 176 4.46 4.81 10.41
N LEU A 177 5.00 5.35 9.31
CA LEU A 177 5.59 4.56 8.24
C LEU A 177 6.81 3.76 8.73
N GLN A 178 7.72 4.37 9.50
CA GLN A 178 8.91 3.67 9.99
C GLN A 178 8.58 2.60 11.03
N ASN A 179 7.66 2.90 11.96
CA ASN A 179 7.20 1.93 12.95
C ASN A 179 6.55 0.72 12.26
N TRP A 180 5.60 0.98 11.37
CA TRP A 180 4.93 -0.05 10.57
C TRP A 180 5.93 -0.86 9.74
N ALA A 181 6.88 -0.21 9.06
CA ALA A 181 7.91 -0.92 8.29
C ALA A 181 8.79 -1.81 9.18
N GLY A 182 9.07 -1.41 10.42
CA GLY A 182 9.70 -2.26 11.42
C GLY A 182 8.90 -3.52 11.72
N GLN A 183 7.60 -3.37 12.00
CA GLN A 183 6.69 -4.50 12.26
C GLN A 183 6.61 -5.46 11.08
N VAL A 184 6.48 -4.92 9.85
CA VAL A 184 6.43 -5.72 8.61
C VAL A 184 7.71 -6.55 8.43
N ARG A 185 8.88 -5.94 8.62
CA ARG A 185 10.17 -6.65 8.49
C ARG A 185 10.34 -7.72 9.57
N SER A 186 9.98 -7.42 10.81
CA SER A 186 10.01 -8.39 11.89
C SER A 186 9.06 -9.56 11.61
N GLY A 187 7.84 -9.28 11.16
CA GLY A 187 6.86 -10.30 10.80
C GLY A 187 7.36 -11.20 9.67
N TYR A 188 7.91 -10.61 8.61
CA TYR A 188 8.56 -11.34 7.53
C TYR A 188 9.66 -12.26 8.05
N PHE A 189 10.62 -11.73 8.81
CA PHE A 189 11.75 -12.50 9.32
C PHE A 189 11.33 -13.68 10.21
N ILE A 190 10.31 -13.50 11.06
CA ILE A 190 9.78 -14.57 11.92
C ILE A 190 9.14 -15.67 11.07
N GLN A 191 8.38 -15.31 10.04
CA GLN A 191 7.64 -16.27 9.21
C GLN A 191 8.50 -16.97 8.16
N THR A 192 9.58 -16.34 7.70
CA THR A 192 10.47 -16.88 6.66
C THR A 192 11.85 -17.27 7.18
N GLY A 193 12.06 -17.26 8.50
CA GLY A 193 13.32 -17.66 9.11
C GLY A 193 13.68 -19.11 8.76
N PRO A 194 14.98 -19.43 8.58
CA PRO A 194 15.38 -20.80 8.31
C PRO A 194 15.06 -21.70 9.51
N GLU A 195 14.55 -22.90 9.24
CA GLU A 195 14.26 -23.92 10.27
C GLU A 195 15.54 -24.31 11.04
N TYR A 196 16.68 -24.31 10.34
CA TYR A 196 17.99 -24.60 10.90
C TYR A 196 18.76 -23.31 11.19
N LYS A 197 19.07 -23.06 12.47
CA LYS A 197 19.94 -21.97 12.90
C LYS A 197 21.37 -22.48 12.98
N TYR A 198 22.29 -21.86 12.25
CA TYR A 198 23.71 -22.05 12.48
C TYR A 198 24.08 -21.41 13.82
N SER A 199 24.17 -22.21 14.88
CA SER A 199 24.76 -21.79 16.16
C SER A 199 26.09 -22.51 16.35
N CYS A 200 27.15 -21.75 16.61
CA CYS A 200 28.32 -22.31 17.28
C CYS A 200 27.94 -22.42 18.77
N ASN A 201 27.54 -23.60 19.20
CA ASN A 201 27.50 -23.91 20.63
C ASN A 201 28.93 -24.30 20.99
N ASP A 202 29.66 -23.40 21.65
CA ASP A 202 30.87 -23.74 22.41
C ASP A 202 30.46 -24.32 23.78
#